data_AF-A0A1Y1M1K2-F1
#
_entry.id   AF-A0A1Y1M1K2-F1
#
_cell.length_a   1.000
_cell.length_b   1.000
_cell.length_c   1.000
_cell.angle_alpha   90.00
_cell.angle_beta   90.00
_cell.angle_gamma   90.00
#
_symmetry.space_group_name_H-M   'P 1'
#
loop_
_entity.id
_entity.type
_entity.pdbx_description
1 polymer ?
#
loop_
_entity_poly.entity_id
_entity_poly.type
_entity_poly.pdbx_seq_one_letter_code
_entity_poly.pdbx_strand_id
1 'polypeptide(L)'
;MSKTLAGGVILSQSDFGRNYGIKNVSSPTHWNHDFHDFKIVWTADSITFTVDDEVYGVVEPPEDGFGSLSDLEHSPEVLEKWKQGSKIAPFDKEMYLVLGIGVGGQLFPDSEGSAKPWENFDPKGPLNFYKARDVWKKTWGDTSDLVIDQVKVWAL
;
A
#
# COMPACT_ATOMS: atom_id res chain seq x y z
N MET A 1 13.85 11.22 3.92
CA MET A 1 12.43 11.27 3.52
C MET A 1 12.29 10.64 2.15
N SER A 2 11.13 10.02 1.84
CA SER A 2 10.99 9.20 0.64
C SER A 2 10.85 10.06 -0.62
N LYS A 3 11.54 9.67 -1.69
CA LYS A 3 11.28 10.16 -3.05
C LYS A 3 10.38 9.22 -3.84
N THR A 4 10.03 8.09 -3.24
CA THR A 4 9.23 7.03 -3.85
C THR A 4 7.82 7.09 -3.28
N LEU A 5 6.84 7.13 -4.18
CA LEU A 5 5.43 6.89 -3.91
C LEU A 5 5.12 5.47 -4.39
N ALA A 6 4.46 4.70 -3.54
CA ALA A 6 3.99 3.35 -3.86
C ALA A 6 2.46 3.31 -3.75
N GLY A 7 1.80 2.70 -4.71
CA GLY A 7 0.37 2.39 -4.65
C GLY A 7 0.10 1.07 -5.36
N GLY A 8 -0.92 0.35 -4.92
CA GLY A 8 -1.23 -0.94 -5.47
C GLY A 8 -2.28 -1.67 -4.64
N VAL A 9 -2.53 -2.91 -5.04
CA VAL A 9 -3.39 -3.82 -4.30
C VAL A 9 -2.57 -4.93 -3.65
N ILE A 10 -3.00 -5.33 -2.46
CA ILE A 10 -2.45 -6.49 -1.76
C ILE A 10 -3.42 -7.64 -1.96
N LEU A 11 -2.97 -8.69 -2.66
CA LEU A 11 -3.81 -9.85 -2.93
C LEU A 11 -3.72 -10.89 -1.82
N SER A 12 -2.57 -11.04 -1.16
CA SER A 12 -2.41 -11.98 -0.07
C SER A 12 -1.23 -11.62 0.83
N GLN A 13 -0.96 -12.49 1.82
CA GLN A 13 0.20 -12.34 2.71
C GLN A 13 1.49 -12.92 2.11
N SER A 14 1.41 -13.71 1.03
CA SER A 14 2.60 -14.25 0.36
C SER A 14 3.43 -13.14 -0.27
N ASP A 15 4.74 -13.37 -0.45
CA ASP A 15 5.60 -12.38 -1.10
C ASP A 15 5.11 -12.03 -2.50
N PHE A 16 4.62 -13.01 -3.25
CA PHE A 16 4.01 -12.79 -4.55
C PHE A 16 2.76 -11.90 -4.44
N GLY A 17 1.80 -12.25 -3.58
CA GLY A 17 0.54 -11.52 -3.48
C GLY A 17 0.67 -10.11 -2.90
N ARG A 18 1.69 -9.87 -2.07
CA ARG A 18 2.04 -8.53 -1.57
C ARG A 18 2.64 -7.64 -2.64
N ASN A 19 3.37 -8.20 -3.59
CA ASN A 19 4.13 -7.43 -4.59
C ASN A 19 3.46 -7.39 -5.97
N TYR A 20 2.48 -8.27 -6.24
CA TYR A 20 1.83 -8.41 -7.55
C TYR A 20 1.34 -7.06 -8.12
N GLY A 21 0.60 -6.30 -7.31
CA GLY A 21 -0.07 -5.07 -7.74
C GLY A 21 0.70 -3.78 -7.42
N ILE A 22 1.90 -3.85 -6.84
CA ILE A 22 2.60 -2.65 -6.37
C ILE A 22 3.22 -1.90 -7.54
N LYS A 23 2.90 -0.61 -7.65
CA LYS A 23 3.42 0.34 -8.61
C LYS A 23 4.14 1.45 -7.88
N ASN A 24 5.27 1.88 -8.44
CA ASN A 24 6.13 2.88 -7.83
C ASN A 24 6.39 4.03 -8.81
N VAL A 25 6.44 5.25 -8.28
CA VAL A 25 6.94 6.42 -9.00
C VAL A 25 7.89 7.20 -8.13
N SER A 26 8.92 7.77 -8.76
CA SER A 26 9.91 8.60 -8.07
C SER A 26 9.76 10.06 -8.46
N SER A 27 9.86 10.95 -7.49
CA SER A 27 9.92 12.39 -7.70
C SER A 27 11.36 12.91 -7.53
N PRO A 28 11.77 13.96 -8.27
CA PRO A 28 13.03 14.65 -7.99
C PRO A 28 13.05 15.29 -6.59
N THR A 29 11.90 15.73 -6.08
CA THR A 29 11.69 16.26 -4.73
C THR A 29 11.08 15.20 -3.81
N HIS A 30 10.93 15.50 -2.52
CA HIS A 30 10.26 14.59 -1.60
C HIS A 30 8.75 14.80 -1.66
N TRP A 31 7.98 13.71 -1.66
CA TRP A 31 6.51 13.72 -1.72
C TRP A 31 5.82 14.37 -0.50
N ASN A 32 6.59 14.75 0.52
CA ASN A 32 6.07 15.38 1.73
C ASN A 32 6.38 16.88 1.82
N HIS A 33 6.84 17.49 0.72
CA HIS A 33 7.16 18.93 0.68
C HIS A 33 5.94 19.80 0.34
N ASP A 34 5.00 19.28 -0.45
CA ASP A 34 3.83 20.01 -0.95
C ASP A 34 2.58 19.12 -0.91
N PHE A 35 1.41 19.73 -1.11
CA PHE A 35 0.17 18.99 -1.35
C PHE A 35 0.20 18.35 -2.75
N HIS A 36 -0.35 17.14 -2.83
CA HIS A 36 -0.48 16.37 -4.07
C HIS A 36 -1.89 15.82 -4.20
N ASP A 37 -2.38 15.76 -5.42
CA ASP A 37 -3.68 15.15 -5.73
C ASP A 37 -3.48 13.67 -6.03
N PHE A 38 -3.75 12.83 -5.03
CA PHE A 38 -3.75 11.37 -5.18
C PHE A 38 -5.14 10.89 -5.60
N LYS A 39 -5.22 10.12 -6.69
CA LYS A 39 -6.49 9.63 -7.22
C LYS A 39 -6.39 8.16 -7.63
N ILE A 40 -7.42 7.41 -7.25
CA ILE A 40 -7.65 6.03 -7.65
C ILE A 40 -8.86 6.01 -8.57
N VAL A 41 -8.71 5.50 -9.78
CA VAL A 41 -9.82 5.19 -10.68
C VAL A 41 -10.03 3.69 -10.65
N TRP A 42 -11.13 3.26 -10.03
CA TRP A 42 -11.48 1.87 -9.83
C TRP A 42 -12.67 1.51 -10.71
N THR A 43 -12.46 0.55 -11.61
CA THR A 43 -13.44 0.07 -12.58
C THR A 43 -13.60 -1.45 -12.49
N ALA A 44 -14.49 -2.03 -13.30
CA ALA A 44 -14.65 -3.48 -13.37
C ALA A 44 -13.41 -4.19 -13.96
N ASP A 45 -12.59 -3.46 -14.71
CA ASP A 45 -11.46 -4.02 -15.47
C ASP A 45 -10.10 -3.69 -14.84
N SER A 46 -9.98 -2.58 -14.11
CA SER A 46 -8.69 -2.15 -13.56
C SER A 46 -8.81 -1.20 -12.37
N ILE A 47 -7.70 -1.09 -11.64
CA ILE A 47 -7.45 -0.06 -10.63
C ILE A 47 -6.25 0.77 -11.10
N THR A 48 -6.51 2.03 -11.41
CA THR A 48 -5.51 2.98 -11.89
C THR A 48 -5.15 3.97 -10.79
N PHE A 49 -3.85 4.23 -10.63
CA PHE A 49 -3.29 5.13 -9.64
C PHE A 49 -2.67 6.34 -10.33
N THR A 50 -3.01 7.52 -9.83
CA THR A 50 -2.54 8.80 -10.34
C THR A 50 -2.03 9.68 -9.21
N VAL A 51 -1.04 10.50 -9.52
CA VAL A 51 -0.55 11.59 -8.67
C VAL A 51 -0.42 12.83 -9.54
N ASP A 52 -1.05 13.94 -9.14
CA ASP A 52 -1.05 15.20 -9.89
C ASP A 52 -1.46 15.01 -11.37
N ASP A 53 -2.55 14.25 -11.57
CA ASP A 53 -3.11 13.84 -12.87
C ASP A 53 -2.23 12.95 -13.76
N GLU A 54 -1.03 12.58 -13.32
CA GLU A 54 -0.15 11.64 -14.01
C GLU A 54 -0.41 10.20 -13.57
N VAL A 55 -0.66 9.30 -14.53
CA VAL A 55 -0.82 7.87 -14.26
C VAL A 55 0.55 7.26 -13.97
N TYR A 56 0.71 6.70 -12.78
CA TYR A 56 1.93 5.99 -12.43
C TYR A 56 1.76 4.48 -12.28
N GLY A 57 0.52 3.99 -12.31
CA GLY A 57 0.25 2.58 -12.13
C GLY A 57 -1.13 2.17 -12.61
N VAL A 58 -1.21 1.04 -13.30
CA VAL A 58 -2.46 0.35 -13.62
C VAL A 58 -2.31 -1.09 -13.15
N VAL A 59 -3.30 -1.59 -12.41
CA VAL A 59 -3.41 -2.98 -12.01
C VAL A 59 -4.63 -3.59 -12.69
N GLU A 60 -4.40 -4.62 -13.48
CA GLU A 60 -5.42 -5.37 -14.21
C GLU A 60 -5.38 -6.82 -13.76
N PRO A 61 -6.54 -7.49 -13.63
CA PRO A 61 -6.57 -8.91 -13.40
C PRO A 61 -6.10 -9.69 -14.64
N PRO A 62 -5.54 -10.90 -14.47
CA PRO A 62 -5.37 -11.84 -15.57
C PRO A 62 -6.70 -12.11 -16.29
N GLU A 63 -6.63 -12.72 -17.47
CA GLU A 63 -7.83 -13.07 -18.23
C GLU A 63 -8.83 -13.90 -17.41
N ASP A 64 -8.32 -14.82 -16.57
CA ASP A 64 -9.09 -15.68 -15.68
C ASP A 64 -9.34 -15.08 -14.27
N GLY A 65 -9.03 -13.80 -14.08
CA GLY A 65 -9.23 -13.08 -12.82
C GLY A 65 -8.11 -13.27 -11.78
N PHE A 66 -8.08 -12.46 -10.71
CA PHE A 66 -7.06 -12.60 -9.66
C PHE A 66 -7.15 -13.93 -8.91
N GLY A 67 -8.34 -14.53 -8.81
CA GLY A 67 -8.53 -15.85 -8.21
C GLY A 67 -7.82 -16.99 -8.95
N SER A 68 -7.32 -16.76 -10.17
CA SER A 68 -6.54 -17.74 -10.94
C SER A 68 -5.06 -17.82 -10.54
N LEU A 69 -4.55 -16.84 -9.78
CA LEU A 69 -3.13 -16.75 -9.42
C LEU A 69 -2.73 -17.84 -8.40
N SER A 70 -1.72 -18.65 -8.75
CA SER A 70 -1.31 -19.83 -7.96
C SER A 70 -0.57 -19.50 -6.67
N ASP A 71 0.18 -18.39 -6.66
CA ASP A 71 1.17 -18.10 -5.61
C ASP A 71 0.61 -17.18 -4.52
N LEU A 72 -0.72 -17.11 -4.40
CA LEU A 72 -1.40 -16.29 -3.40
C LEU A 72 -1.41 -16.92 -2.00
N GLU A 73 -1.18 -18.22 -1.87
CA GLU A 73 -1.22 -18.93 -0.56
C GLU A 73 -2.56 -18.76 0.22
N HIS A 74 -3.65 -18.49 -0.50
CA HIS A 74 -5.00 -18.51 0.07
C HIS A 74 -5.53 -19.94 0.21
N SER A 75 -6.51 -20.14 1.08
CA SER A 75 -7.23 -21.42 1.10
C SER A 75 -8.01 -21.62 -0.21
N PRO A 76 -8.24 -22.88 -0.64
CA PRO A 76 -9.04 -23.16 -1.83
C PRO A 76 -10.44 -22.53 -1.77
N GLU A 77 -11.06 -22.44 -0.60
CA GLU A 77 -12.40 -21.83 -0.49
C GLU A 77 -12.38 -20.32 -0.77
N VAL A 78 -11.30 -19.61 -0.42
CA VAL A 78 -11.15 -18.18 -0.72
C VAL A 78 -10.96 -17.96 -2.22
N LEU A 79 -10.07 -18.74 -2.85
CA LEU A 79 -9.82 -18.62 -4.30
C LEU A 79 -11.06 -18.97 -5.12
N GLU A 80 -11.82 -19.99 -4.70
CA GLU A 80 -13.07 -20.36 -5.35
C GLU A 80 -14.12 -19.25 -5.27
N LYS A 81 -14.23 -18.56 -4.14
CA LYS A 81 -15.09 -17.37 -4.02
C LYS A 81 -14.69 -16.24 -4.95
N TRP A 82 -13.39 -16.03 -5.16
CA TRP A 82 -12.90 -15.00 -6.09
C TRP A 82 -13.21 -15.36 -7.53
N LYS A 83 -13.05 -16.64 -7.90
CA LYS A 83 -13.40 -17.15 -9.24
C LYS A 83 -14.90 -17.07 -9.55
N GLN A 84 -15.76 -17.13 -8.54
CA GLN A 84 -17.21 -16.92 -8.67
C GLN A 84 -17.61 -15.45 -8.80
N GLY A 85 -16.69 -14.52 -8.48
CA GLY A 85 -16.90 -13.08 -8.63
C GLY A 85 -16.57 -12.57 -10.03
N SER A 86 -16.38 -11.25 -10.15
CA SER A 86 -15.81 -10.69 -11.38
C SER A 86 -14.29 -10.90 -11.46
N LYS A 87 -13.68 -10.61 -12.61
CA LYS A 87 -12.22 -10.79 -12.80
C LYS A 87 -11.39 -10.02 -11.77
N ILE A 88 -11.90 -8.88 -11.29
CA ILE A 88 -11.23 -8.02 -10.31
C ILE A 88 -11.50 -8.42 -8.85
N ALA A 89 -12.27 -9.48 -8.58
CA ALA A 89 -12.48 -10.00 -7.23
C ALA A 89 -11.13 -10.24 -6.52
N PRO A 90 -10.96 -9.79 -5.27
CA PRO A 90 -12.00 -9.39 -4.31
C PRO A 90 -12.38 -7.90 -4.37
N PHE A 91 -11.81 -7.12 -5.29
CA PHE A 91 -12.12 -5.70 -5.50
C PHE A 91 -13.40 -5.51 -6.33
N ASP A 92 -14.36 -6.43 -6.16
CA ASP A 92 -15.69 -6.37 -6.74
C ASP A 92 -16.77 -6.25 -5.66
N LYS A 93 -16.34 -5.93 -4.44
CA LYS A 93 -17.18 -5.73 -3.25
C LYS A 93 -17.08 -4.30 -2.76
N GLU A 94 -18.07 -3.90 -1.96
CA GLU A 94 -18.03 -2.63 -1.24
C GLU A 94 -16.78 -2.57 -0.33
N MET A 95 -16.10 -1.41 -0.36
CA MET A 95 -14.91 -1.14 0.43
C MET A 95 -15.01 0.21 1.11
N TYR A 96 -14.31 0.35 2.22
CA TYR A 96 -14.27 1.59 3.01
C TYR A 96 -12.97 2.33 2.73
N LEU A 97 -13.07 3.65 2.53
CA LEU A 97 -11.91 4.52 2.50
C LEU A 97 -11.44 4.77 3.94
N VAL A 98 -10.19 4.40 4.21
CA VAL A 98 -9.51 4.66 5.49
C VAL A 98 -8.23 5.42 5.21
N LEU A 99 -8.05 6.54 5.90
CA LEU A 99 -6.87 7.39 5.81
C LEU A 99 -6.17 7.42 7.17
N GLY A 100 -4.85 7.28 7.17
CA GLY A 100 -4.07 7.29 8.41
C GLY A 100 -2.57 7.23 8.16
N ILE A 101 -1.82 7.45 9.25
CA ILE A 101 -0.37 7.31 9.27
C ILE A 101 -0.01 6.00 9.95
N GLY A 102 0.77 5.17 9.26
CA GLY A 102 1.46 4.02 9.85
C GLY A 102 2.91 4.35 10.17
N VAL A 103 3.41 3.84 11.29
CA VAL A 103 4.82 3.94 11.66
C VAL A 103 5.41 2.57 11.92
N GLY A 104 6.59 2.34 11.36
CA GLY A 104 7.26 1.04 11.38
C GLY A 104 6.62 -0.01 10.47
N GLY A 105 6.97 -1.27 10.70
CA GLY A 105 6.54 -2.39 9.86
C GLY A 105 7.61 -2.84 8.86
N GLN A 106 7.19 -3.59 7.83
CA GLN A 106 8.08 -4.32 6.94
C GLN A 106 8.50 -3.55 5.68
N LEU A 107 7.90 -2.38 5.44
CA LEU A 107 8.18 -1.54 4.27
C LEU A 107 9.51 -0.77 4.38
N PHE A 108 10.13 -0.76 5.57
CA PHE A 108 11.41 -0.11 5.81
C PHE A 108 12.52 -1.15 5.61
N PRO A 109 13.43 -0.98 4.64
CA PRO A 109 14.49 -1.96 4.39
C PRO A 109 15.41 -2.11 5.61
N ASP A 110 15.91 -3.33 5.81
CA ASP A 110 17.00 -3.56 6.76
C ASP A 110 18.30 -3.07 6.13
N SER A 111 19.07 -2.28 6.86
CA SER A 111 20.37 -1.80 6.39
C SER A 111 21.34 -1.62 7.56
N GLU A 112 22.60 -2.00 7.35
CA GLU A 112 23.66 -1.75 8.32
C GLU A 112 23.80 -0.24 8.59
N GLY A 113 23.95 0.13 9.86
CA GLY A 113 24.02 1.53 10.30
C GLY A 113 22.67 2.28 10.32
N SER A 114 21.55 1.60 10.02
CA SER A 114 20.22 2.20 10.18
C SER A 114 19.91 2.50 11.64
N ALA A 115 19.24 3.63 11.89
CA ALA A 115 18.63 3.94 13.19
C ALA A 115 17.33 3.14 13.45
N LYS A 116 16.93 2.26 12.52
CA LYS A 116 15.76 1.38 12.63
C LYS A 116 15.97 0.39 13.80
N PRO A 117 15.16 0.46 14.87
CA PRO A 117 15.36 -0.38 16.05
C PRO A 117 14.76 -1.79 15.94
N TRP A 118 14.27 -2.21 14.77
CA TRP A 118 13.72 -3.54 14.53
C TRP A 118 14.25 -4.10 13.20
N GLU A 119 14.26 -5.42 13.08
CA GLU A 119 14.54 -6.11 11.81
C GLU A 119 13.21 -6.54 11.16
N ASN A 120 13.16 -6.60 9.83
CA ASN A 120 11.98 -7.13 9.17
C ASN A 120 11.83 -8.62 9.49
N PHE A 121 10.57 -9.06 9.63
CA PHE A 121 10.19 -10.43 9.96
C PHE A 121 10.64 -10.96 11.34
N ASP A 122 11.37 -10.19 12.16
CA ASP A 122 11.57 -10.51 13.57
C ASP A 122 10.21 -10.48 14.31
N PRO A 123 9.77 -11.59 14.94
CA PRO A 123 8.54 -11.61 15.75
C PRO A 123 8.53 -10.57 16.88
N LYS A 124 9.70 -10.14 17.35
CA LYS A 124 9.85 -9.08 18.36
C LYS A 124 9.99 -7.69 17.75
N GLY A 125 9.91 -7.54 16.43
CA GLY A 125 10.05 -6.25 15.75
C GLY A 125 9.14 -5.14 16.32
N PRO A 126 7.82 -5.37 16.51
CA PRO A 126 6.93 -4.39 17.14
C PRO A 126 7.33 -4.03 18.57
N LEU A 127 7.82 -4.99 19.35
CA LEU A 127 8.30 -4.75 20.71
C LEU A 127 9.57 -3.90 20.71
N ASN A 128 10.51 -4.21 19.82
CA ASN A 128 11.77 -3.47 19.71
C ASN A 128 11.54 -2.04 19.20
N PHE A 129 10.62 -1.87 18.24
CA PHE A 129 10.11 -0.55 17.85
C PHE A 129 9.57 0.24 19.04
N TYR A 130 8.68 -0.35 19.84
CA TYR A 130 8.08 0.33 20.98
C TYR A 130 9.10 0.67 22.08
N LYS A 131 10.05 -0.24 22.39
CA LYS A 131 11.12 0.02 23.37
C LYS A 131 12.01 1.19 22.97
N ALA A 132 12.17 1.46 21.68
CA ALA A 132 12.94 2.58 21.16
C ALA A 132 12.17 3.91 21.10
N ARG A 133 10.97 3.99 21.70
CA ARG A 133 10.12 5.20 21.66
C ARG A 133 10.82 6.46 22.15
N ASP A 134 11.67 6.37 23.16
CA ASP A 134 12.37 7.54 23.68
C ASP A 134 13.41 8.11 22.70
N VAL A 135 13.68 7.41 21.59
CA VAL A 135 14.45 7.85 20.44
C VAL A 135 13.53 8.43 19.37
N TRP A 136 12.65 7.61 18.77
CA TRP A 136 11.87 8.05 17.60
C TRP A 136 10.78 9.05 17.96
N LYS A 137 10.25 9.06 19.18
CA LYS A 137 9.22 10.05 19.57
C LYS A 137 9.77 11.47 19.55
N LYS A 138 11.07 11.65 19.78
CA LYS A 138 11.74 12.96 19.72
C LYS A 138 11.86 13.51 18.29
N THR A 139 11.70 12.66 17.28
CA THR A 139 11.74 13.11 15.89
C THR A 139 10.37 13.62 15.42
N TRP A 140 9.32 13.46 16.23
CA TRP A 140 8.00 14.00 15.93
C TRP A 140 7.88 15.42 16.49
N GLY A 141 7.30 16.31 15.70
CA GLY A 141 7.04 17.70 16.07
C GLY A 141 5.76 18.21 15.41
N ASP A 142 5.60 19.53 15.38
CA ASP A 142 4.37 20.18 14.88
C ASP A 142 4.10 19.93 13.39
N THR A 143 5.11 19.47 12.63
CA THR A 143 5.01 19.14 11.21
C THR A 143 4.98 17.62 10.95
N SER A 144 4.65 16.82 11.97
CA SER A 144 4.54 15.36 11.89
C SER A 144 3.07 14.93 11.79
N ASP A 145 2.35 15.56 10.88
CA ASP A 145 0.92 15.46 10.68
C ASP A 145 0.56 14.97 9.27
N LEU A 146 -0.59 14.32 9.15
CA LEU A 146 -1.24 14.05 7.87
C LEU A 146 -2.29 15.13 7.67
N VAL A 147 -2.00 16.07 6.77
CA VAL A 147 -2.92 17.15 6.42
C VAL A 147 -3.66 16.78 5.15
N ILE A 148 -4.98 16.77 5.21
CA ILE A 148 -5.85 16.47 4.07
C ILE A 148 -6.73 17.70 3.85
N ASP A 149 -6.57 18.35 2.70
CA ASP A 149 -7.37 19.51 2.33
C ASP A 149 -8.79 19.11 1.91
N GLN A 150 -8.91 18.05 1.10
CA GLN A 150 -10.21 17.53 0.66
C GLN A 150 -10.17 16.05 0.32
N VAL A 151 -11.35 15.42 0.40
CA VAL A 151 -11.62 14.08 -0.14
C VAL A 151 -12.85 14.17 -1.03
N LYS A 152 -12.74 13.68 -2.25
CA LYS A 152 -13.83 13.64 -3.23
C LYS A 152 -14.02 12.20 -3.71
N VAL A 153 -15.28 11.76 -3.74
CA VAL A 153 -15.68 10.42 -4.22
C VAL A 153 -16.86 10.61 -5.15
N TRP A 154 -16.78 10.01 -6.33
CA TRP A 154 -17.85 10.03 -7.33
C TRP A 154 -17.83 8.73 -8.15
N ALA A 155 -18.96 8.43 -8.78
CA ALA A 155 -19.09 7.33 -9.73
C ALA A 155 -18.98 7.86 -11.17
N LEU A 156 -18.58 6.99 -12.09
CA LEU A 156 -18.50 7.27 -13.53
C LEU A 156 -19.90 7.33 -14.18
#